data_AF-A0A6G2K1L6-F1
#
_entry.id   AF-A0A6G2K1L6-F1
#
_cell.length_a   1.000
_cell.length_b   1.000
_cell.length_c   1.000
_cell.angle_alpha   90.00
_cell.angle_beta   90.00
_cell.angle_gamma   90.00
#
_symmetry.space_group_name_H-M   'P 1'
#
loop_
_entity.id
_entity.type
_entity.pdbx_description
1 polymer ?
#
loop_
_entity_poly.entity_id
_entity_poly.type
_entity_poly.pdbx_seq_one_letter_code
_entity_poly.pdbx_strand_id
1 'polypeptide(L)'
;MSLRVRHLPVAVTVAAAAAAVALGCSDIDRAAEYRELQAQLSEESQTIWEVVPLSPEQVDSVVVQFEGRTVEVRQAGPRRWVTAEDDPVIQSLMFDLERVLFPLLSYRRLSIDGDNPAFGLRDSTLGVAARTPAGDSWRVMFGAETFSGGGHYARLDGDPHVYTVIPKVIDSLKSVALGERVDRGIDPRFAAALNELQLVTVEEEDLNPWLAQVLDHEGP
;
A
#
# COMPACT_ATOMS: atom_id res chain seq x y z
N MET A 1 41.67 21.08 -5.45
CA MET A 1 41.65 20.43 -4.11
C MET A 1 40.31 19.73 -3.99
N SER A 2 40.29 18.40 -4.11
CA SER A 2 39.09 17.60 -4.28
C SER A 2 38.41 17.29 -2.94
N LEU A 3 37.12 17.58 -2.81
CA LEU A 3 36.28 17.11 -1.71
C LEU A 3 35.59 15.81 -2.13
N ARG A 4 36.08 14.68 -1.60
CA ARG A 4 35.42 13.37 -1.69
C ARG A 4 34.38 13.29 -0.59
N VAL A 5 33.10 13.33 -0.94
CA VAL A 5 32.01 12.97 -0.03
C VAL A 5 31.89 11.44 -0.05
N ARG A 6 32.17 10.80 1.09
CA ARG A 6 31.94 9.37 1.30
C ARG A 6 30.48 9.19 1.71
N HIS A 7 29.70 8.46 0.91
CA HIS A 7 28.39 7.97 1.32
C HIS A 7 28.58 6.75 2.24
N LEU A 8 28.06 6.84 3.47
CA LEU A 8 27.88 5.71 4.40
C LEU A 8 26.43 5.21 4.24
N PRO A 9 26.17 3.92 4.04
CA PRO A 9 24.82 3.39 4.10
C PRO A 9 24.35 3.32 5.56
N VAL A 10 23.20 3.94 5.85
CA VAL A 10 22.50 3.82 7.14
C VAL A 10 21.80 2.46 7.16
N ALA A 11 22.31 1.54 7.99
CA ALA A 11 21.65 0.28 8.28
C ALA A 11 20.63 0.52 9.41
N VAL A 12 19.34 0.48 9.09
CA VAL A 12 18.27 0.46 10.10
C VAL A 12 18.22 -0.95 10.69
N THR A 13 18.48 -1.04 12.00
CA THR A 13 18.46 -2.31 12.74
C THR A 13 17.13 -2.39 13.49
N VAL A 14 16.21 -3.25 13.06
CA VAL A 14 14.96 -3.53 13.80
C VAL A 14 15.26 -4.62 14.82
N ALA A 15 15.20 -4.28 16.10
CA ALA A 15 15.38 -5.22 17.20
C ALA A 15 14.04 -5.89 17.55
N ALA A 16 13.92 -7.19 17.28
CA ALA A 16 12.79 -8.00 17.73
C ALA A 16 13.08 -8.56 19.14
N ALA A 17 12.26 -8.19 20.12
CA ALA A 17 12.31 -8.76 21.47
C ALA A 17 11.31 -9.94 21.57
N ALA A 18 11.83 -11.15 21.78
CA ALA A 18 11.03 -12.34 22.06
C ALA A 18 11.21 -12.76 23.53
N ALA A 19 10.14 -12.67 24.33
CA ALA A 19 10.10 -13.20 25.68
C ALA A 19 9.71 -14.69 25.64
N ALA A 20 10.58 -15.55 26.18
CA ALA A 20 10.33 -16.99 26.29
C ALA A 20 9.95 -17.35 27.73
N VAL A 21 8.79 -17.99 27.91
CA VAL A 21 8.46 -18.75 29.13
C VAL A 21 8.47 -20.23 28.77
N ALA A 22 9.39 -20.98 29.37
CA ALA A 22 9.62 -22.40 29.11
C ALA A 22 9.18 -23.25 30.29
N LEU A 23 8.35 -24.27 30.07
CA LEU A 23 8.28 -25.49 30.88
C LEU A 23 7.67 -26.64 30.05
N GLY A 24 8.45 -27.70 29.78
CA GLY A 24 7.92 -28.99 29.32
C GLY A 24 8.76 -29.68 28.24
N CYS A 25 9.54 -30.70 28.60
CA CYS A 25 10.34 -31.51 27.67
C CYS A 25 9.47 -32.48 26.84
N SER A 26 8.63 -31.93 25.99
CA SER A 26 8.07 -32.52 24.76
C SER A 26 7.89 -31.46 23.66
N ASP A 27 8.15 -30.19 23.99
CA ASP A 27 7.91 -29.02 23.16
C ASP A 27 9.14 -28.56 22.37
N ILE A 28 10.30 -29.23 22.48
CA ILE A 28 11.52 -28.79 21.78
C ILE A 28 11.42 -29.03 20.27
N ASP A 29 10.82 -30.14 19.83
CA ASP A 29 10.60 -30.42 18.41
C ASP A 29 9.48 -29.52 17.83
N ARG A 30 8.38 -29.33 18.58
CA ARG A 30 7.35 -28.36 18.20
C ARG A 30 7.88 -26.94 18.20
N ALA A 31 8.73 -26.53 19.14
CA ALA A 31 9.30 -25.18 19.18
C ALA A 31 10.32 -24.94 18.04
N ALA A 32 10.92 -25.98 17.47
CA ALA A 32 11.70 -25.88 16.24
C ALA A 32 10.76 -25.71 15.03
N GLU A 33 9.74 -26.56 14.89
CA GLU A 33 8.73 -26.43 13.84
C GLU A 33 7.97 -25.09 13.91
N TYR A 34 7.63 -24.60 15.10
CA TYR A 34 6.99 -23.30 15.32
C TYR A 34 7.95 -22.14 15.05
N ARG A 35 9.26 -22.29 15.28
CA ARG A 35 10.25 -21.27 14.90
C ARG A 35 10.47 -21.26 13.39
N GLU A 36 10.43 -22.41 12.73
CA GLU A 36 10.46 -22.49 11.26
C GLU A 36 9.18 -21.96 10.63
N LEU A 37 8.01 -22.30 11.18
CA LEU A 37 6.72 -21.73 10.78
C LEU A 37 6.67 -20.23 11.07
N GLN A 38 7.19 -19.76 12.21
CA GLN A 38 7.29 -18.33 12.50
C GLN A 38 8.32 -17.66 11.60
N ALA A 39 9.46 -18.28 11.28
CA ALA A 39 10.44 -17.72 10.35
C ALA A 39 9.88 -17.66 8.92
N GLN A 40 9.19 -18.71 8.46
CA GLN A 40 8.50 -18.75 7.18
C GLN A 40 7.35 -17.74 7.14
N LEU A 41 6.53 -17.68 8.19
CA LEU A 41 5.49 -16.67 8.32
C LEU A 41 6.10 -15.27 8.44
N SER A 42 7.25 -15.06 9.07
CA SER A 42 7.90 -13.74 9.16
C SER A 42 8.57 -13.33 7.84
N GLU A 43 9.15 -14.27 7.08
CA GLU A 43 9.67 -14.03 5.73
C GLU A 43 8.52 -13.79 4.72
N GLU A 44 7.42 -14.53 4.83
CA GLU A 44 6.24 -14.38 3.97
C GLU A 44 5.33 -13.20 4.37
N SER A 45 5.28 -12.81 5.65
CA SER A 45 4.34 -11.79 6.17
C SER A 45 4.86 -10.36 6.17
N GLN A 46 6.04 -10.07 5.62
CA GLN A 46 6.57 -8.69 5.60
C GLN A 46 7.20 -8.26 4.28
N THR A 47 7.04 -9.02 3.19
CA THR A 47 7.46 -8.51 1.88
C THR A 47 6.41 -7.53 1.37
N ILE A 48 6.72 -6.24 1.35
CA ILE A 48 5.93 -5.25 0.61
C ILE A 48 6.38 -5.33 -0.86
N TRP A 49 5.44 -5.48 -1.80
CA TRP A 49 5.72 -5.49 -3.24
C TRP A 49 5.37 -4.14 -3.87
N GLU A 50 6.31 -3.55 -4.60
CA GLU A 50 6.05 -2.38 -5.43
C GLU A 50 5.41 -2.82 -6.76
N VAL A 51 4.09 -2.61 -6.89
CA VAL A 51 3.35 -2.87 -8.13
C VAL A 51 3.64 -1.78 -9.17
N VAL A 52 3.75 -0.52 -8.70
CA VAL A 52 4.19 0.61 -9.51
C VAL A 52 5.39 1.24 -8.79
N PRO A 53 6.63 0.97 -9.23
CA PRO A 53 7.85 1.43 -8.58
C PRO A 53 8.24 2.83 -9.07
N LEU A 54 7.29 3.77 -9.05
CA LEU A 54 7.49 5.15 -9.48
C LEU A 54 7.30 6.09 -8.29
N SER A 55 8.12 7.14 -8.24
CA SER A 55 7.84 8.33 -7.42
C SER A 55 7.01 9.34 -8.22
N PRO A 56 6.25 10.24 -7.55
CA PRO A 56 5.42 11.24 -8.23
C PRO A 56 6.18 12.13 -9.23
N GLU A 57 7.47 12.38 -8.99
CA GLU A 57 8.32 13.23 -9.82
C GLU A 57 8.78 12.55 -11.12
N GLN A 58 8.63 11.22 -11.21
CA GLN A 58 8.98 10.44 -12.39
C GLN A 58 7.82 10.36 -13.39
N VAL A 59 6.62 10.79 -13.01
CA VAL A 59 5.38 10.60 -13.75
C VAL A 59 4.94 11.90 -14.41
N ASP A 60 4.74 11.89 -15.73
CA ASP A 60 4.28 13.07 -16.48
C ASP A 60 2.76 13.11 -16.67
N SER A 61 2.12 11.94 -16.62
CA SER A 61 0.70 11.80 -16.88
C SER A 61 0.12 10.55 -16.23
N VAL A 62 -1.11 10.68 -15.76
CA VAL A 62 -1.91 9.59 -15.19
C VAL A 62 -3.28 9.60 -15.86
N VAL A 63 -3.73 8.42 -16.27
CA VAL A 63 -5.07 8.18 -16.80
C VAL A 63 -5.80 7.27 -15.83
N VAL A 64 -6.89 7.75 -15.24
CA VAL A 64 -7.76 6.97 -14.36
C VAL A 64 -9.04 6.62 -15.10
N GLN A 65 -9.43 5.34 -15.07
CA GLN A 65 -10.66 4.85 -15.66
C GLN A 65 -11.57 4.27 -14.58
N PHE A 66 -12.85 4.64 -14.58
CA PHE A 66 -13.85 4.03 -13.70
C PHE A 66 -15.22 4.03 -14.38
N GLU A 67 -15.86 2.86 -14.53
CA GLU A 67 -17.23 2.70 -15.07
C GLU A 67 -17.48 3.46 -16.39
N GLY A 68 -16.50 3.38 -17.31
CA GLY A 68 -16.58 4.05 -18.61
C GLY A 68 -16.23 5.54 -18.60
N ARG A 69 -15.98 6.14 -17.44
CA ARG A 69 -15.37 7.47 -17.31
C ARG A 69 -13.86 7.37 -17.42
N THR A 70 -13.23 8.39 -18.00
CA THR A 70 -11.77 8.47 -18.12
C THR A 70 -11.33 9.90 -17.82
N VAL A 71 -10.41 10.03 -16.87
CA VAL A 71 -9.80 11.30 -16.48
C VAL A 71 -8.31 11.20 -16.76
N GLU A 72 -7.79 12.10 -17.60
CA GLU A 72 -6.36 12.27 -17.82
C GLU A 72 -5.88 13.52 -17.07
N VAL A 73 -4.86 13.33 -16.24
CA VAL A 73 -4.12 14.41 -15.58
C VAL A 73 -2.69 14.42 -16.07
N ARG A 74 -2.10 15.62 -16.18
CA ARG A 74 -0.71 15.83 -16.55
C ARG A 74 0.01 16.63 -15.47
N GLN A 75 1.29 16.35 -15.27
CA GLN A 75 2.12 17.11 -14.36
C GLN A 75 2.55 18.43 -15.03
N ALA A 76 2.19 19.56 -14.43
CA ALA A 76 2.51 20.91 -14.89
C ALA A 76 3.60 21.60 -14.05
N GLY A 77 4.15 20.88 -13.06
CA GLY A 77 5.18 21.34 -12.14
C GLY A 77 5.29 20.40 -10.94
N PRO A 78 6.23 20.65 -10.01
CA PRO A 78 6.39 19.82 -8.81
C PRO A 78 5.06 19.71 -8.06
N ARG A 79 4.52 18.50 -7.98
CA ARG A 79 3.25 18.17 -7.30
C ARG A 79 2.04 18.99 -7.78
N ARG A 80 2.11 19.52 -9.00
CA ARG A 80 1.00 20.24 -9.63
C ARG A 80 0.48 19.40 -10.78
N TRP A 81 -0.68 18.83 -10.58
CA TRP A 81 -1.44 18.13 -11.62
C TRP A 81 -2.42 19.09 -12.28
N VAL A 82 -2.70 18.89 -13.57
CA VAL A 82 -3.71 19.64 -14.33
C VAL A 82 -4.51 18.69 -15.21
N THR A 83 -5.80 18.96 -15.36
CA THR A 83 -6.66 18.32 -16.37
C THR A 83 -6.78 19.22 -17.60
N ALA A 84 -7.35 18.71 -18.70
CA ALA A 84 -7.62 19.52 -19.88
C ALA A 84 -8.56 20.72 -19.60
N GLU A 85 -9.45 20.57 -18.62
CA GLU A 85 -10.44 21.58 -18.22
C GLU A 85 -9.99 22.43 -17.02
N ASP A 86 -8.78 22.21 -16.50
CA ASP A 86 -8.22 22.88 -15.31
C ASP A 86 -9.13 22.75 -14.06
N ASP A 87 -9.72 21.57 -13.86
CA ASP A 87 -10.64 21.29 -12.74
C ASP A 87 -9.89 21.24 -11.39
N PRO A 88 -10.10 22.21 -10.46
CA PRO A 88 -9.35 22.27 -9.21
C PRO A 88 -9.69 21.12 -8.23
N VAL A 89 -10.89 20.53 -8.34
CA VAL A 89 -11.29 19.39 -7.49
C VAL A 89 -10.50 18.16 -7.90
N ILE A 90 -10.44 17.85 -9.19
CA ILE A 90 -9.65 16.72 -9.70
C ILE A 90 -8.16 16.91 -9.39
N GLN A 91 -7.64 18.14 -9.48
CA GLN A 91 -6.23 18.43 -9.14
C GLN A 91 -5.93 18.12 -7.66
N SER A 92 -6.81 18.53 -6.75
CA SER A 92 -6.69 18.22 -5.33
C SER A 92 -6.78 16.71 -5.06
N LEU A 93 -7.74 16.03 -5.67
CA LEU A 93 -7.91 14.58 -5.53
C LEU A 93 -6.72 13.80 -6.09
N MET A 94 -6.11 14.28 -7.18
CA MET A 94 -4.90 13.70 -7.74
C MET A 94 -3.69 13.85 -6.81
N PHE A 95 -3.58 14.99 -6.12
CA PHE A 95 -2.55 15.22 -5.10
C PHE A 95 -2.69 14.26 -3.90
N ASP A 96 -3.91 13.83 -3.56
CA ASP A 96 -4.12 12.79 -2.56
C ASP A 96 -3.83 11.39 -3.13
N LEU A 97 -4.20 11.14 -4.39
CA LEU A 97 -3.96 9.86 -5.08
C LEU A 97 -2.46 9.56 -5.25
N GLU A 98 -1.63 10.55 -5.59
CA GLU A 98 -0.18 10.33 -5.80
C GLU A 98 0.49 9.71 -4.57
N ARG A 99 0.01 10.01 -3.36
CA ARG A 99 0.60 9.52 -2.10
C ARG A 99 0.40 8.02 -1.86
N VAL A 100 -0.60 7.43 -2.51
CA VAL A 100 -0.92 5.99 -2.38
C VAL A 100 -0.67 5.22 -3.67
N LEU A 101 -0.50 5.93 -4.79
CA LEU A 101 -0.26 5.34 -6.10
C LEU A 101 1.24 5.29 -6.47
N PHE A 102 2.06 6.17 -5.89
CA PHE A 102 3.48 6.32 -6.24
C PHE A 102 4.38 6.32 -4.98
N PRO A 103 4.99 5.18 -4.62
CA PRO A 103 4.82 3.86 -5.24
C PRO A 103 3.49 3.21 -4.88
N LEU A 104 2.96 2.37 -5.78
CA LEU A 104 1.80 1.53 -5.47
C LEU A 104 2.30 0.29 -4.75
N LEU A 105 1.99 0.19 -3.47
CA LEU A 105 2.42 -0.91 -2.63
C LEU A 105 1.33 -1.99 -2.52
N SER A 106 1.76 -3.24 -2.53
CA SER A 106 0.94 -4.39 -2.22
C SER A 106 1.47 -5.10 -0.98
N TYR A 107 0.54 -5.49 -0.11
CA TYR A 107 0.82 -6.25 1.11
C TYR A 107 0.69 -7.77 0.91
N ARG A 108 0.26 -8.23 -0.27
CA ARG A 108 0.23 -9.65 -0.64
C ARG A 108 0.35 -9.83 -2.15
N ARG A 109 1.28 -10.69 -2.56
CA ARG A 109 1.38 -11.22 -3.93
C ARG A 109 0.89 -12.67 -3.98
N LEU A 110 0.06 -12.98 -4.96
CA LEU A 110 -0.52 -14.30 -5.19
C LEU A 110 0.01 -14.87 -6.50
N SER A 111 0.55 -16.09 -6.44
CA SER A 111 1.01 -16.84 -7.61
C SER A 111 -0.11 -17.75 -8.12
N ILE A 112 -1.17 -17.14 -8.64
CA ILE A 112 -2.41 -17.81 -9.07
C ILE A 112 -2.86 -17.29 -10.44
N ASP A 113 -3.78 -18.01 -11.07
CA ASP A 113 -4.39 -17.56 -12.32
C ASP A 113 -5.20 -16.26 -12.12
N GLY A 114 -4.68 -15.16 -12.66
CA GLY A 114 -5.29 -13.84 -12.60
C GLY A 114 -6.54 -13.68 -13.46
N ASP A 115 -6.86 -14.63 -14.33
CA ASP A 115 -8.08 -14.64 -15.13
C ASP A 115 -9.25 -15.32 -14.39
N ASN A 116 -9.04 -15.80 -13.17
CA ASN A 116 -10.11 -16.32 -12.32
C ASN A 116 -11.19 -15.23 -12.11
N PRO A 117 -12.45 -15.48 -12.51
CA PRO A 117 -13.55 -14.52 -12.39
C PRO A 117 -13.77 -14.01 -10.96
N ALA A 118 -13.39 -14.80 -9.94
CA ALA A 118 -13.49 -14.40 -8.53
C ALA A 118 -12.68 -13.15 -8.19
N PHE A 119 -11.63 -12.84 -8.97
CA PHE A 119 -10.82 -11.64 -8.74
C PHE A 119 -11.37 -10.41 -9.47
N GLY A 120 -12.30 -10.56 -10.41
CA GLY A 120 -12.87 -9.44 -11.15
C GLY A 120 -11.86 -8.63 -11.99
N LEU A 121 -10.70 -9.21 -12.31
CA LEU A 121 -9.63 -8.51 -13.04
C LEU A 121 -9.83 -8.50 -14.56
N ARG A 122 -10.49 -9.54 -15.10
CA ARG A 122 -10.74 -9.70 -16.53
C ARG A 122 -11.67 -8.63 -17.11
N ASP A 123 -12.78 -8.38 -16.41
CA ASP A 123 -13.80 -7.40 -16.80
C ASP A 123 -13.76 -6.17 -15.88
N SER A 124 -12.55 -5.82 -15.43
CA SER A 124 -12.35 -4.71 -14.50
C SER A 124 -12.80 -3.39 -15.12
N THR A 125 -13.64 -2.66 -14.38
CA THR A 125 -14.12 -1.32 -14.74
C THR A 125 -13.24 -0.22 -14.17
N LEU A 126 -12.23 -0.57 -13.35
CA LEU A 126 -11.35 0.36 -12.65
C LEU A 126 -9.89 0.10 -13.05
N GLY A 127 -9.27 1.10 -13.66
CA GLY A 127 -7.89 1.00 -14.09
C GLY A 127 -7.14 2.31 -13.94
N VAL A 128 -5.82 2.20 -13.84
CA VAL A 128 -4.92 3.36 -13.89
C VAL A 128 -3.78 3.08 -14.85
N ALA A 129 -3.39 4.11 -15.62
CA ALA A 129 -2.18 4.09 -16.41
C ALA A 129 -1.32 5.29 -16.06
N ALA A 130 -0.06 5.07 -15.70
CA ALA A 130 0.95 6.11 -15.51
C ALA A 130 1.93 6.10 -16.69
N ARG A 131 2.45 7.26 -17.06
CA ARG A 131 3.54 7.39 -18.03
C ARG A 131 4.68 8.25 -17.50
N THR A 132 5.89 7.92 -17.90
CA THR A 132 7.08 8.74 -17.65
C THR A 132 7.37 9.63 -18.87
N PRO A 133 8.15 10.71 -18.70
CA PRO A 133 8.65 11.51 -19.83
C PRO A 133 9.45 10.71 -20.87
N ALA A 134 10.02 9.55 -20.47
CA ALA A 134 10.75 8.65 -21.36
C ALA A 134 9.83 7.80 -22.25
N GLY A 135 8.51 7.82 -21.99
CA GLY A 135 7.51 7.05 -22.71
C GLY A 135 7.21 5.67 -22.11
N ASP A 136 7.82 5.32 -20.97
CA ASP A 136 7.48 4.09 -20.26
C ASP A 136 6.06 4.20 -19.70
N SER A 137 5.33 3.08 -19.65
CA SER A 137 3.96 3.06 -19.14
C SER A 137 3.70 1.87 -18.23
N TRP A 138 2.98 2.14 -17.14
CA TRP A 138 2.48 1.15 -16.20
C TRP A 138 0.97 1.20 -16.22
N ARG A 139 0.33 0.07 -16.49
CA ARG A 139 -1.13 -0.06 -16.43
C ARG A 139 -1.49 -1.06 -15.36
N VAL A 140 -2.31 -0.66 -14.41
CA VAL A 140 -2.81 -1.54 -13.35
C VAL A 140 -4.34 -1.61 -13.44
N MET A 141 -4.87 -2.82 -13.46
CA MET A 141 -6.29 -3.11 -13.38
C MET A 141 -6.65 -3.50 -11.95
N PHE A 142 -7.79 -3.02 -11.45
CA PHE A 142 -8.26 -3.28 -10.09
C PHE A 142 -9.57 -4.06 -10.12
N GLY A 143 -9.62 -5.13 -9.35
CA GLY A 143 -10.71 -6.10 -9.36
C GLY A 143 -11.60 -6.02 -8.12
N ALA A 144 -12.19 -7.18 -7.82
CA ALA A 144 -13.08 -7.38 -6.70
C ALA A 144 -12.40 -7.10 -5.35
N GLU A 145 -13.23 -6.82 -4.36
CA GLU A 145 -12.81 -6.79 -2.96
C GLU A 145 -12.40 -8.19 -2.52
N THR A 146 -11.34 -8.28 -1.70
CA THR A 146 -10.89 -9.53 -1.09
C THR A 146 -11.95 -10.08 -0.15
N PHE A 147 -12.01 -11.40 0.03
CA PHE A 147 -12.99 -12.04 0.92
C PHE A 147 -12.98 -11.51 2.36
N SER A 148 -11.82 -11.06 2.85
CA SER A 148 -11.68 -10.49 4.20
C SER A 148 -12.10 -9.01 4.31
N GLY A 149 -12.41 -8.35 3.19
CA GLY A 149 -12.66 -6.90 3.14
C GLY A 149 -11.43 -6.03 3.37
N GLY A 150 -10.23 -6.64 3.47
CA GLY A 150 -8.99 -5.93 3.81
C GLY A 150 -8.34 -5.18 2.64
N GLY A 151 -8.89 -5.30 1.44
CA GLY A 151 -8.30 -4.74 0.22
C GLY A 151 -8.95 -5.25 -1.05
N HIS A 152 -8.36 -4.91 -2.20
CA HIS A 152 -8.83 -5.26 -3.52
C HIS A 152 -7.74 -5.97 -4.32
N TYR A 153 -8.15 -6.85 -5.24
CA TYR A 153 -7.21 -7.46 -6.18
C TYR A 153 -6.71 -6.43 -7.20
N ALA A 154 -5.45 -6.51 -7.57
CA ALA A 154 -4.84 -5.68 -8.60
C ALA A 154 -3.92 -6.52 -9.49
N ARG A 155 -3.76 -6.12 -10.75
CA ARG A 155 -2.83 -6.75 -11.69
C ARG A 155 -2.16 -5.68 -12.55
N LEU A 156 -0.82 -5.72 -12.56
CA LEU A 156 -0.02 -4.94 -13.50
C LEU A 156 -0.08 -5.62 -14.88
N ASP A 157 -0.24 -4.83 -15.94
CA ASP A 157 -0.26 -5.34 -17.31
C ASP A 157 1.07 -6.02 -17.66
N GLY A 158 0.98 -7.22 -18.22
CA GLY A 158 2.14 -8.08 -18.49
C GLY A 158 2.73 -8.82 -17.27
N ASP A 159 2.27 -8.57 -16.05
CA ASP A 159 2.71 -9.30 -14.85
C ASP A 159 1.81 -10.53 -14.60
N PRO A 160 2.38 -11.74 -14.40
CA PRO A 160 1.60 -12.94 -14.12
C PRO A 160 1.01 -13.00 -12.70
N HIS A 161 1.40 -12.13 -11.78
CA HIS A 161 0.95 -12.17 -10.40
C HIS A 161 -0.30 -11.33 -10.16
N VAL A 162 -1.10 -11.77 -9.18
CA VAL A 162 -2.19 -10.97 -8.61
C VAL A 162 -1.73 -10.36 -7.30
N TYR A 163 -1.99 -9.07 -7.12
CA TYR A 163 -1.63 -8.32 -5.93
C TYR A 163 -2.88 -7.98 -5.12
N THR A 164 -2.71 -7.72 -3.84
CA THR A 164 -3.75 -7.07 -3.03
C THR A 164 -3.32 -5.67 -2.63
N VAL A 165 -4.18 -4.69 -2.88
CA VAL A 165 -3.96 -3.28 -2.53
C VAL A 165 -5.00 -2.84 -1.52
N ILE A 166 -4.65 -1.81 -0.75
CA ILE A 166 -5.51 -1.29 0.29
C ILE A 166 -6.78 -0.60 -0.27
N PRO A 167 -7.92 -0.59 0.44
CA PRO A 167 -9.16 0.05 -0.03
C PRO A 167 -9.00 1.53 -0.37
N LYS A 168 -8.12 2.24 0.35
CA LYS A 168 -7.83 3.65 0.12
C LYS A 168 -7.39 3.95 -1.31
N VAL A 169 -6.64 3.05 -1.96
CA VAL A 169 -6.22 3.20 -3.36
C VAL A 169 -7.46 3.24 -4.26
N ILE A 170 -8.40 2.33 -4.04
CA ILE A 170 -9.65 2.24 -4.83
C ILE A 170 -10.52 3.48 -4.63
N ASP A 171 -10.68 3.94 -3.40
CA ASP A 171 -11.50 5.11 -3.10
C ASP A 171 -10.86 6.40 -3.66
N SER A 172 -9.54 6.54 -3.58
CA SER A 172 -8.83 7.66 -4.21
C SER A 172 -8.95 7.64 -5.74
N LEU A 173 -8.82 6.48 -6.38
CA LEU A 173 -9.01 6.35 -7.84
C LEU A 173 -10.44 6.70 -8.26
N LYS A 174 -11.44 6.17 -7.56
CA LYS A 174 -12.85 6.50 -7.81
C LYS A 174 -13.09 8.00 -7.62
N SER A 175 -12.50 8.59 -6.58
CA SER A 175 -12.66 10.03 -6.33
C SER A 175 -12.17 10.86 -7.52
N VAL A 176 -10.96 10.57 -8.02
CA VAL A 176 -10.40 11.24 -9.20
C VAL A 176 -11.28 11.03 -10.43
N ALA A 177 -11.72 9.79 -10.69
CA ALA A 177 -12.53 9.48 -11.87
C ALA A 177 -13.93 10.10 -11.85
N LEU A 178 -14.50 10.32 -10.66
CA LEU A 178 -15.81 10.92 -10.46
C LEU A 178 -15.76 12.44 -10.30
N GLY A 179 -14.59 13.01 -9.98
CA GLY A 179 -14.44 14.44 -9.66
C GLY A 179 -15.06 14.83 -8.30
N GLU A 180 -15.28 13.86 -7.41
CA GLU A 180 -15.84 14.09 -6.07
C GLU A 180 -15.19 13.16 -5.05
N ARG A 181 -15.18 13.55 -3.77
CA ARG A 181 -14.54 12.72 -2.74
C ARG A 181 -15.41 11.52 -2.39
N VAL A 182 -14.91 10.33 -2.71
CA VAL A 182 -15.46 9.05 -2.22
C VAL A 182 -14.80 8.76 -0.89
N ASP A 183 -15.54 8.93 0.20
CA ASP A 183 -15.09 8.58 1.55
C ASP A 183 -15.95 7.43 2.07
N ARG A 184 -15.45 6.20 1.92
CA ARG A 184 -15.89 5.11 2.78
C ARG A 184 -15.05 5.27 4.04
N GLY A 185 -15.67 5.75 5.12
CA GLY A 185 -14.96 5.97 6.38
C GLY A 185 -14.03 4.80 6.71
N ILE A 186 -12.82 5.11 7.18
CA ILE A 186 -11.78 4.11 7.45
C ILE A 186 -12.36 3.01 8.34
N ASP A 187 -12.41 1.77 7.86
CA ASP A 187 -12.75 0.63 8.70
C ASP A 187 -11.76 0.61 9.88
N PRO A 188 -12.21 0.59 11.14
CA PRO A 188 -11.33 0.59 12.31
C PRO A 188 -10.27 -0.54 12.28
N ARG A 189 -10.57 -1.67 11.62
CA ARG A 189 -9.62 -2.77 11.42
C ARG A 189 -8.49 -2.41 10.48
N PHE A 190 -8.77 -1.55 9.50
CA PHE A 190 -7.80 -1.06 8.53
C PHE A 190 -6.92 0.06 9.11
N ALA A 191 -7.47 0.91 9.98
CA ALA A 191 -6.68 1.88 10.75
C ALA A 191 -5.58 1.19 11.57
N ALA A 192 -5.87 0.04 12.18
CA ALA A 192 -4.89 -0.76 12.93
C ALA A 192 -3.76 -1.30 12.04
N ALA A 193 -4.09 -1.85 10.86
CA ALA A 193 -3.10 -2.38 9.92
C ALA A 193 -2.18 -1.29 9.33
N LEU A 194 -2.70 -0.10 9.05
CA LEU A 194 -1.86 1.04 8.62
C LEU A 194 -0.97 1.58 9.74
N ASN A 195 -1.45 1.52 10.99
CA ASN A 195 -0.66 1.89 12.17
C ASN A 195 0.49 0.88 12.40
N GLU A 196 0.23 -0.41 12.19
CA GLU A 196 1.24 -1.47 12.22
C GLU A 196 2.29 -1.32 11.10
N LEU A 197 1.93 -0.75 9.95
CA LEU A 197 2.84 -0.49 8.82
C LEU A 197 3.71 0.78 8.99
N GLN A 198 3.63 1.50 10.12
CA GLN A 198 4.46 2.68 10.46
C GLN A 198 4.62 3.73 9.32
N LEU A 199 3.61 3.93 8.48
CA LEU A 199 3.64 4.95 7.43
C LEU A 199 3.07 6.32 7.85
N VAL A 200 2.92 6.53 9.16
CA VAL A 200 2.78 7.87 9.73
C VAL A 200 3.80 8.01 10.85
N THR A 201 4.86 8.76 10.61
CA THR A 201 5.57 9.44 11.70
C THR A 201 4.62 10.51 12.23
N VAL A 202 3.67 10.12 13.08
CA VAL A 202 3.11 11.06 14.05
C VAL A 202 4.05 10.95 15.24
N GLU A 203 4.65 12.07 15.62
CA GLU A 203 5.34 12.21 16.88
C GLU A 203 4.49 11.58 18.00
N GLU A 204 5.10 10.63 18.70
CA GLU A 204 4.53 9.98 19.88
C GLU A 204 4.20 11.04 20.92
N GLU A 205 2.93 11.44 21.04
CA GLU A 205 2.47 12.09 22.27
C GLU A 205 1.08 11.71 22.76
N ASP A 206 0.32 10.89 22.01
CA ASP A 206 -0.96 10.38 22.50
C ASP A 206 -0.90 8.86 22.70
N LEU A 207 -0.34 8.51 23.85
CA LEU A 207 -0.47 7.20 24.49
C LEU A 207 -1.91 6.70 24.35
N ASN A 208 -2.06 5.55 23.67
CA ASN A 208 -3.31 4.83 23.50
C ASN A 208 -4.04 4.70 24.87
N PRO A 209 -5.30 5.17 25.02
CA PRO A 209 -6.03 5.15 26.29
C PRO A 209 -6.21 3.73 26.87
N TRP A 210 -6.02 2.70 26.05
CA TRP A 210 -5.99 1.30 26.49
C TRP A 210 -4.71 0.93 27.25
N LEU A 211 -3.56 1.53 26.91
CA LEU A 211 -2.27 1.27 27.60
C LEU A 211 -2.24 1.93 28.99
N ALA A 212 -2.86 3.10 29.13
CA ALA A 212 -3.02 3.79 30.42
C ALA A 212 -3.84 2.96 31.42
N GLN A 213 -4.85 2.22 30.95
CA GLN A 213 -5.74 1.43 31.80
C GLN A 213 -5.09 0.13 32.31
N VAL A 214 -4.12 -0.41 31.58
CA VAL A 214 -3.35 -1.61 31.97
C VAL A 214 -2.28 -1.28 32.99
N LEU A 215 -1.65 -0.10 32.89
CA LEU A 215 -0.61 0.34 33.82
C LEU A 215 -1.17 0.82 35.17
N ASP A 216 -2.43 1.21 35.23
CA ASP A 216 -3.12 1.62 36.48
C ASP A 216 -3.64 0.42 37.31
N HIS A 217 -3.51 -0.81 36.80
CA HIS A 217 -3.93 -2.04 37.49
C HIS A 217 -2.78 -2.88 38.06
N GLU A 218 -1.53 -2.44 37.89
CA GLU A 218 -0.39 -3.02 38.60
C GLU A 218 0.22 -1.97 39.54
N GLY A 219 -0.53 -1.65 40.59
CA GLY A 219 0.03 -0.99 41.77
C GLY A 219 0.74 -1.99 42.68
N PRO A 220 1.70 -1.56 43.50
CA PRO A 220 1.80 -2.04 44.87
C PRO A 220 0.68 -1.46 45.76
#